data_AF-A0A8T7BLR9-F1
#
_entry.id   AF-A0A8T7BLR9-F1
#
_cell.length_a   1.000
_cell.length_b   1.000
_cell.length_c   1.000
_cell.angle_alpha   90.00
_cell.angle_beta   90.00
_cell.angle_gamma   90.00
#
_symmetry.space_group_name_H-M   'P 1'
#
loop_
_entity.id
_entity.type
_entity.pdbx_description
1 polymer ?
#
loop_
_entity_poly.entity_id
_entity_poly.type
_entity_poly.pdbx_seq_one_letter_code
_entity_poly.pdbx_strand_id
1 'polypeptide(L)'
;MIRSYCKDFISVLVLLAGMTQLIFAQDSYITKEIDYETDDGWTISGTLRLPQGAGRNNEYSGILLLHEKEHDRSEFVGIGRPGLARKLPESGIATLNIDLRGRGASQGRGQ
;
A
#
# COMPACT_ATOMS: atom_id res chain seq x y z
N MET A 1 -14.28 40.94 -38.81
CA MET A 1 -15.11 39.90 -38.14
C MET A 1 -14.20 38.80 -37.59
N ILE A 2 -13.35 39.07 -36.57
CA ILE A 2 -12.38 38.09 -36.00
C ILE A 2 -12.08 38.44 -34.52
N ARG A 3 -13.10 38.57 -33.66
CA ARG A 3 -12.88 38.90 -32.23
C ARG A 3 -13.59 38.00 -31.21
N SER A 4 -14.34 36.99 -31.66
CA SER A 4 -15.19 36.21 -30.74
C SER A 4 -14.60 34.85 -30.30
N TYR A 5 -13.64 34.27 -31.04
CA TYR A 5 -13.19 32.89 -30.80
C TYR A 5 -12.09 32.73 -29.73
N CYS A 6 -11.50 33.81 -29.24
CA CYS A 6 -10.35 33.74 -28.34
C CYS A 6 -10.75 33.50 -26.86
N LYS A 7 -11.97 33.88 -26.46
CA LYS A 7 -12.45 33.72 -25.07
C LYS A 7 -12.96 32.32 -24.77
N ASP A 8 -13.54 31.64 -25.77
CA ASP A 8 -14.10 30.29 -25.58
C ASP A 8 -13.00 29.22 -25.52
N PHE A 9 -11.90 29.43 -26.26
CA PHE A 9 -10.76 28.49 -26.30
C PHE A 9 -9.98 28.45 -24.97
N ILE A 10 -9.85 29.59 -24.30
CA ILE A 10 -9.17 29.69 -23.00
C ILE A 10 -10.00 29.02 -21.90
N SER A 11 -11.33 29.14 -21.97
CA SER A 11 -12.25 28.57 -20.99
C SER A 11 -12.26 27.03 -21.01
N VAL A 12 -12.17 26.43 -22.20
CA VAL A 12 -12.10 24.96 -22.36
C VAL A 12 -10.75 24.40 -21.92
N LEU A 13 -9.65 25.13 -22.15
CA LEU A 13 -8.30 24.73 -21.74
C LEU A 13 -8.14 24.70 -20.20
N VAL A 14 -8.77 25.64 -19.49
CA VAL A 14 -8.76 25.68 -18.01
C VAL A 14 -9.59 24.55 -17.40
N LEU A 15 -10.71 24.17 -18.02
CA LEU A 15 -11.53 23.02 -17.59
C LEU A 15 -10.82 21.67 -17.81
N LEU A 16 -10.06 21.53 -18.91
CA LEU A 16 -9.22 20.36 -19.18
C LEU A 16 -7.98 20.26 -18.26
N ALA A 17 -7.39 21.41 -17.90
CA ALA A 17 -6.30 21.47 -16.92
C ALA A 17 -6.80 21.22 -15.48
N GLY A 18 -8.04 21.61 -15.17
CA GLY A 18 -8.67 21.35 -13.86
C GLY A 18 -9.01 19.87 -13.64
N MET A 19 -9.43 19.14 -14.68
CA MET A 19 -9.70 17.70 -14.57
C MET A 19 -8.45 16.81 -14.50
N THR A 20 -7.27 17.33 -14.86
CA THR A 20 -6.01 16.57 -14.81
C THR A 20 -5.32 16.61 -13.44
N GLN A 21 -5.85 17.38 -12.48
CA GLN A 21 -5.49 17.25 -11.06
C GLN A 21 -6.25 16.09 -10.39
N LEU A 22 -6.44 14.99 -11.12
CA LEU A 22 -6.75 13.70 -10.52
C LEU A 22 -5.64 13.42 -9.50
N ILE A 23 -6.05 13.55 -8.25
CA ILE A 23 -5.29 13.41 -7.04
C ILE A 23 -4.54 12.09 -7.12
N PHE A 24 -3.26 12.14 -7.47
CA PHE A 24 -2.35 11.06 -7.12
C PHE A 24 -2.30 11.06 -5.59
N ALA A 25 -3.14 10.26 -4.97
CA ALA A 25 -2.98 9.90 -3.56
C ALA A 25 -1.68 9.11 -3.48
N GLN A 26 -0.58 9.83 -3.33
CA GLN A 26 0.72 9.22 -3.18
C GLN A 26 0.75 8.62 -1.78
N ASP A 27 0.80 7.29 -1.69
CA ASP A 27 0.99 6.62 -0.41
C ASP A 27 2.22 7.24 0.27
N SER A 28 2.05 7.68 1.51
CA SER A 28 3.11 8.32 2.31
C SER A 28 4.09 7.29 2.89
N TYR A 29 4.13 6.09 2.33
CA TYR A 29 4.98 4.99 2.76
C TYR A 29 5.23 4.03 1.59
N ILE A 30 6.25 3.19 1.75
CA ILE A 30 6.66 2.22 0.73
C ILE A 30 6.00 0.89 1.07
N THR A 31 5.32 0.28 0.09
CA THR A 31 4.74 -1.06 0.23
C THR A 31 5.52 -2.07 -0.61
N LYS A 32 5.77 -3.26 -0.05
CA LYS A 32 6.40 -4.39 -0.72
C LYS A 32 5.68 -5.67 -0.34
N GLU A 33 5.34 -6.49 -1.33
CA GLU A 33 5.02 -7.88 -1.07
C GLU A 33 6.31 -8.65 -0.78
N ILE A 34 6.27 -9.56 0.17
CA ILE A 34 7.38 -10.42 0.56
C ILE A 34 6.90 -11.87 0.58
N ASP A 35 7.80 -12.77 0.21
CA ASP A 35 7.64 -14.21 0.37
C ASP A 35 8.88 -14.73 1.09
N TYR A 36 8.66 -15.56 2.10
CA TYR A 36 9.72 -16.18 2.89
C TYR A 36 9.56 -17.71 2.89
N GLU A 37 10.55 -18.40 2.35
CA GLU A 37 10.62 -19.86 2.43
C GLU A 37 11.16 -20.28 3.79
N THR A 38 10.41 -21.15 4.46
CA THR A 38 10.75 -21.77 5.74
C THR A 38 11.38 -23.14 5.53
N ASP A 39 12.22 -23.57 6.48
CA ASP A 39 12.98 -24.82 6.38
C ASP A 39 12.09 -26.07 6.25
N ASP A 40 10.87 -26.03 6.79
CA ASP A 40 9.89 -27.11 6.71
C ASP A 40 9.01 -27.05 5.45
N GLY A 41 9.38 -26.20 4.49
CA GLY A 41 8.80 -26.20 3.14
C GLY A 41 7.49 -25.42 3.02
N TRP A 42 7.26 -24.43 3.87
CA TRP A 42 6.21 -23.43 3.65
C TRP A 42 6.77 -22.16 3.04
N THR A 43 6.03 -21.57 2.11
CA THR A 43 6.21 -20.19 1.67
C THR A 43 5.23 -19.32 2.45
N ILE A 44 5.75 -18.42 3.27
CA ILE A 44 4.98 -17.45 4.05
C ILE A 44 4.96 -16.12 3.29
N SER A 45 3.79 -15.72 2.83
CA SER A 45 3.59 -14.47 2.12
C SER A 45 3.17 -13.36 3.06
N GLY A 46 3.58 -12.13 2.79
CA GLY A 46 3.17 -10.97 3.57
C GLY A 46 3.36 -9.65 2.84
N THR A 47 2.86 -8.57 3.45
CA THR A 47 3.06 -7.21 2.97
C THR A 47 3.91 -6.44 3.98
N LEU A 48 5.11 -6.04 3.57
CA LEU A 48 5.97 -5.13 4.29
C LEU A 48 5.65 -3.69 3.92
N ARG A 49 5.46 -2.83 4.92
CA ARG A 49 5.34 -1.39 4.75
C ARG A 49 6.42 -0.68 5.54
N LEU A 50 7.11 0.24 4.88
CA LEU A 50 8.19 1.02 5.44
C LEU A 50 7.83 2.50 5.39
N PRO A 51 8.22 3.31 6.40
CA PRO A 51 8.03 4.76 6.36
C PRO A 51 8.60 5.40 5.10
N GLN A 52 8.09 6.59 4.74
CA GLN A 52 8.62 7.33 3.60
C GLN A 52 10.13 7.56 3.74
N GLY A 53 10.86 7.42 2.63
CA GLY A 53 12.31 7.64 2.62
C GLY A 53 13.11 6.51 3.28
N ALA A 54 12.50 5.36 3.59
CA ALA A 54 13.23 4.21 4.10
C ALA A 54 14.33 3.74 3.12
N GLY A 55 15.55 3.64 3.66
CA GLY A 55 16.75 3.20 2.95
C GLY A 55 17.54 2.18 3.78
N ARG A 56 18.57 1.57 3.18
CA ARG A 56 19.36 0.49 3.77
C ARG A 56 20.08 0.85 5.08
N ASN A 57 20.34 2.13 5.32
CA ASN A 57 21.10 2.61 6.48
C ASN A 57 20.21 3.18 7.58
N ASN A 58 18.89 3.11 7.43
CA ASN A 58 17.94 3.64 8.39
C ASN A 58 17.38 2.47 9.22
N GLU A 59 17.35 2.64 10.53
CA GLU A 59 16.69 1.71 11.44
C GLU A 59 15.31 2.22 11.82
N TYR A 60 14.37 1.29 11.96
CA TYR A 60 12.97 1.59 12.31
C TYR A 60 12.50 0.59 13.35
N SER A 61 11.70 1.06 14.31
CA SER A 61 10.88 0.15 15.10
C SER A 61 9.95 -0.64 14.17
N GLY A 62 9.92 -1.95 14.38
CA GLY A 62 9.13 -2.89 13.59
C GLY A 62 7.95 -3.45 14.37
N ILE A 63 6.77 -3.51 13.77
CA ILE A 63 5.62 -4.23 14.30
C ILE A 63 5.22 -5.35 13.32
N LEU A 64 5.05 -6.56 13.86
CA LEU A 64 4.47 -7.69 13.16
C LEU A 64 2.99 -7.80 13.54
N LEU A 65 2.11 -7.82 12.54
CA LEU A 65 0.67 -8.00 12.70
C LEU A 65 0.29 -9.41 12.25
N LEU A 66 -0.34 -10.16 13.15
CA LEU A 66 -0.75 -11.54 12.94
C LEU A 66 -2.27 -11.63 13.05
N HIS A 67 -2.91 -12.08 11.97
CA HIS A 67 -4.36 -12.20 11.89
C HIS A 67 -4.86 -13.44 12.65
N GLU A 68 -6.16 -13.48 12.97
CA GLU A 68 -6.76 -14.67 13.59
C GLU A 68 -7.01 -15.79 12.59
N LYS A 69 -7.43 -16.96 13.10
CA LYS A 69 -7.51 -18.22 12.34
C LYS A 69 -8.27 -18.10 11.02
N GLU A 70 -9.39 -17.39 10.95
CA GLU A 70 -10.26 -17.32 9.75
C GLU A 70 -10.06 -16.05 8.91
N HIS A 71 -8.97 -15.34 9.15
CA HIS A 71 -8.59 -14.13 8.41
C HIS A 71 -7.30 -14.36 7.62
N ASP A 72 -6.86 -13.31 6.95
CA ASP A 72 -5.60 -13.21 6.22
C ASP A 72 -4.96 -11.84 6.48
N ARG A 73 -3.81 -11.57 5.85
CA ARG A 73 -3.06 -10.32 6.04
C ARG A 73 -3.87 -9.05 5.75
N SER A 74 -4.97 -9.14 4.99
CA SER A 74 -5.80 -7.99 4.62
C SER A 74 -6.64 -7.43 5.78
N GLU A 75 -6.83 -8.20 6.85
CA GLU A 75 -7.60 -7.80 8.04
C GLU A 75 -7.16 -6.44 8.61
N PHE A 76 -5.85 -6.17 8.56
CA PHE A 76 -5.26 -4.96 9.13
C PHE A 76 -5.28 -3.74 8.21
N VAL A 77 -5.70 -3.90 6.94
CA VAL A 77 -5.69 -2.82 5.94
C VAL A 77 -6.86 -1.85 6.17
N GLY A 78 -7.97 -2.34 6.72
CA GLY A 78 -9.18 -1.59 7.02
C GLY A 78 -10.17 -1.51 5.85
N ILE A 79 -11.46 -1.42 6.16
CA ILE A 79 -12.55 -1.26 5.19
C ILE A 79 -13.13 0.14 5.33
N GLY A 80 -13.11 0.93 4.25
CA GLY A 80 -13.64 2.30 4.22
C GLY A 80 -12.83 3.36 4.98
N ARG A 81 -11.86 2.96 5.82
CA ARG A 81 -10.87 3.84 6.47
C ARG A 81 -9.53 3.10 6.58
N PRO A 82 -8.39 3.82 6.58
CA PRO A 82 -7.08 3.19 6.79
C PRO A 82 -7.01 2.46 8.13
N GLY A 83 -6.73 1.16 8.07
CA GLY A 83 -6.48 0.30 9.21
C GLY A 83 -5.05 0.44 9.73
N LEU A 84 -4.71 -0.39 10.72
CA LEU A 84 -3.44 -0.32 11.43
C LEU A 84 -2.24 -0.51 10.50
N ALA A 85 -2.35 -1.41 9.51
CA ALA A 85 -1.28 -1.66 8.55
C ALA A 85 -0.88 -0.42 7.74
N ARG A 86 -1.79 0.56 7.58
CA ARG A 86 -1.51 1.82 6.86
C ARG A 86 -1.08 2.96 7.81
N LYS A 87 -1.70 3.04 8.98
CA LYS A 87 -1.44 4.11 9.96
C LYS A 87 -0.08 4.04 10.64
N LEU A 88 0.45 2.83 10.85
CA LEU A 88 1.76 2.64 11.48
C LEU A 88 2.93 3.13 10.61
N PRO A 89 3.04 2.79 9.31
CA PRO A 89 4.12 3.33 8.49
C PRO A 89 3.98 4.84 8.24
N GLU A 90 2.76 5.37 8.20
CA GLU A 90 2.47 6.82 8.21
C GLU A 90 3.06 7.53 9.44
N SER A 91 3.14 6.85 10.59
CA SER A 91 3.71 7.40 11.83
C SER A 91 5.19 7.08 12.05
N GLY A 92 5.87 6.49 11.05
CA GLY A 92 7.30 6.19 11.13
C GLY A 92 7.63 4.78 11.65
N ILE A 93 6.64 3.88 11.76
CA ILE A 93 6.83 2.51 12.26
C ILE A 93 6.79 1.52 11.08
N ALA A 94 7.86 0.77 10.88
CA ALA A 94 7.87 -0.31 9.90
C ALA A 94 6.88 -1.39 10.33
N THR A 95 6.07 -1.87 9.39
CA THR A 95 5.00 -2.82 9.69
C THR A 95 5.04 -3.98 8.71
N LEU A 96 4.96 -5.19 9.24
CA LEU A 96 4.80 -6.41 8.45
C LEU A 96 3.51 -7.10 8.88
N ASN A 97 2.65 -7.42 7.93
CA ASN A 97 1.51 -8.31 8.13
C ASN A 97 1.67 -9.51 7.19
N ILE A 98 1.61 -10.72 7.74
CA ILE A 98 1.81 -11.97 7.01
C ILE A 98 0.51 -12.77 6.96
N ASP A 99 0.38 -13.61 5.95
CA ASP A 99 -0.58 -14.70 5.94
C ASP A 99 0.00 -15.86 6.76
N LEU A 100 -0.74 -16.33 7.77
CA LEU A 100 -0.42 -17.57 8.47
C LEU A 100 -0.52 -18.76 7.51
N ARG A 101 0.11 -19.87 7.88
CA ARG A 101 0.15 -21.10 7.07
C ARG A 101 -1.26 -21.54 6.65
N GLY A 102 -1.44 -21.77 5.36
CA GLY A 102 -2.69 -22.24 4.76
C GLY A 102 -3.76 -21.15 4.64
N ARG A 103 -3.37 -19.88 4.82
CA ARG A 103 -4.24 -18.71 4.63
C ARG A 103 -3.70 -17.81 3.55
N GLY A 104 -4.58 -17.02 2.95
CA GLY A 104 -4.27 -16.12 1.85
C GLY A 104 -3.39 -16.79 0.78
N ALA A 105 -2.18 -16.26 0.57
CA ALA A 105 -1.21 -16.81 -0.38
C ALA A 105 -0.10 -17.66 0.25
N SER A 106 -0.12 -17.89 1.57
CA SER A 106 0.87 -18.75 2.23
C SER A 106 0.58 -20.22 1.98
N GLN A 107 1.47 -20.88 1.24
CA GLN A 107 1.30 -22.25 0.76
C GLN A 107 2.37 -23.20 1.32
N GLY A 108 1.98 -24.44 1.58
CA GLY A 108 2.90 -25.53 1.90
C GLY A 108 3.28 -26.31 0.64
N ARG A 109 4.42 -27.02 0.66
CA ARG A 109 4.77 -27.94 -0.44
C ARG A 109 3.61 -28.88 -0.79
N GLY A 110 3.19 -28.85 -2.05
CA GLY A 110 2.20 -29.78 -2.61
C GLY A 110 0.73 -29.39 -2.43
N GLN A 111 0.46 -28.12 -2.07
CA GLN A 111 -0.87 -27.52 -2.11
C GLN A 111 -1.03 -26.62 -3.34
#